data_AF-A0A143XPW5-F1
#
_entry.id   AF-A0A143XPW5-F1
#
_cell.length_a   1.000
_cell.length_b   1.000
_cell.length_c   1.000
_cell.angle_alpha   90.00
_cell.angle_beta   90.00
_cell.angle_gamma   90.00
#
_symmetry.space_group_name_H-M   'P 1'
#
loop_
_entity.id
_entity.type
_entity.pdbx_description
1 polymer ?
#
loop_
_entity_poly.entity_id
_entity_poly.type
_entity_poly.pdbx_seq_one_letter_code
_entity_poly.pdbx_strand_id
1 'polypeptide(L)'
;MRELTLIVNVMNGKNGDMLECAKYYSIKKEENGKVVCVFKKRNAEAWSVKMTLTALEPYTRFEVRVGNQIQEYKRANRAGILETRLVVPENDSLMVYEISNEDKTN
;
A
#
# COMPACT_ATOMS: atom_id res chain seq x y z
N MET A 1 17.93 10.03 -6.58
CA MET A 1 16.98 9.05 -6.00
C MET A 1 16.60 9.50 -4.60
N ARG A 2 15.31 9.75 -4.36
CA ARG A 2 14.79 10.14 -3.04
C ARG A 2 14.19 8.95 -2.32
N GLU A 3 14.11 9.02 -1.00
CA GLU A 3 13.45 8.02 -0.17
C GLU A 3 12.19 8.60 0.48
N LEU A 4 11.12 7.80 0.51
CA LEU A 4 9.93 8.05 1.31
C LEU A 4 9.73 6.84 2.23
N THR A 5 9.60 7.09 3.53
CA THR A 5 9.21 6.06 4.51
C THR A 5 7.82 6.40 5.03
N LEU A 6 6.90 5.43 4.95
CA LEU A 6 5.53 5.51 5.42
C LEU A 6 5.31 4.46 6.50
N ILE A 7 4.77 4.86 7.65
CA ILE A 7 4.41 3.95 8.74
C ILE A 7 2.97 4.28 9.14
N VAL A 8 2.05 3.37 8.86
CA VAL A 8 0.61 3.64 9.04
C VAL A 8 -0.05 2.57 9.88
N ASN A 9 -0.92 3.01 10.78
CA ASN A 9 -1.79 2.16 11.57
C ASN A 9 -3.18 2.14 10.94
N VAL A 10 -3.61 0.97 10.46
CA VAL A 10 -4.87 0.83 9.71
C VAL A 10 -6.12 0.68 10.58
N MET A 11 -5.95 0.52 11.89
CA MET A 11 -7.07 0.45 12.85
C MET A 11 -7.62 1.84 13.24
N ASN A 12 -6.90 2.92 12.91
CA ASN A 12 -7.28 4.27 13.32
C ASN A 12 -8.48 4.86 12.55
N GLY A 13 -9.14 4.10 11.67
CA GLY A 13 -10.30 4.57 10.91
C GLY A 13 -11.37 3.50 10.67
N LYS A 14 -12.60 3.98 10.46
CA LYS A 14 -13.75 3.21 10.03
C LYS A 14 -13.66 2.96 8.51
N ASN A 15 -14.49 2.05 8.03
CA ASN A 15 -14.65 1.85 6.59
C ASN A 15 -15.13 3.15 5.94
N GLY A 16 -14.52 3.50 4.80
CA GLY A 16 -14.74 4.78 4.12
C GLY A 16 -13.72 5.87 4.48
N ASP A 17 -12.98 5.73 5.59
CA ASP A 17 -12.08 6.78 6.07
C ASP A 17 -10.79 6.89 5.22
N MET A 18 -10.40 8.14 4.99
CA MET A 18 -9.04 8.49 4.58
C MET A 18 -8.15 8.48 5.82
N LEU A 19 -7.31 7.46 5.94
CA LEU A 19 -6.41 7.28 7.09
C LEU A 19 -5.25 8.29 7.06
N GLU A 20 -4.71 8.54 5.88
CA GLU A 20 -3.66 9.53 5.67
C GLU A 20 -3.73 10.09 4.25
N CYS A 21 -3.53 11.39 4.10
CA CYS A 21 -3.48 12.03 2.79
C CYS A 21 -2.43 13.14 2.80
N ALA A 22 -1.45 13.02 1.91
CA ALA A 22 -0.37 13.97 1.75
C ALA A 22 -0.13 14.24 0.26
N LYS A 23 0.80 15.15 -0.02
CA LYS A 23 1.04 15.67 -1.38
C LYS A 23 1.24 14.59 -2.46
N TYR A 24 1.83 13.45 -2.12
CA TYR A 24 2.19 12.41 -3.08
C TYR A 24 1.64 11.03 -2.75
N TYR A 25 0.90 10.88 -1.66
CA TYR A 25 0.32 9.60 -1.29
C TYR A 25 -0.97 9.76 -0.50
N SER A 26 -1.79 8.72 -0.57
CA SER A 26 -3.02 8.58 0.18
C SER A 26 -3.19 7.15 0.63
N ILE A 27 -3.72 6.96 1.83
CA ILE A 27 -4.02 5.66 2.40
C ILE A 27 -5.46 5.71 2.88
N LYS A 28 -6.28 4.83 2.31
CA LYS A 28 -7.72 4.79 2.55
C LYS A 28 -8.12 3.39 3.01
N LYS A 29 -9.04 3.34 3.96
CA LYS A 29 -9.81 2.14 4.26
C LYS A 29 -11.11 2.23 3.47
N GLU A 30 -11.26 1.39 2.46
CA GLU A 30 -12.44 1.40 1.60
C GLU A 30 -13.71 0.99 2.38
N GLU A 31 -14.88 1.25 1.80
CA GLU A 31 -16.19 0.93 2.40
C GLU A 31 -16.34 -0.57 2.74
N ASN A 32 -15.71 -1.42 1.93
CA ASN A 32 -15.66 -2.87 2.15
C ASN A 32 -14.59 -3.30 3.18
N GLY A 33 -13.93 -2.36 3.85
CA GLY A 33 -12.91 -2.61 4.86
C GLY A 33 -11.50 -2.82 4.32
N LYS A 34 -11.33 -2.99 3.01
CA LYS A 34 -10.03 -3.22 2.38
C LYS A 34 -9.15 -1.97 2.44
N VAL A 35 -7.86 -2.16 2.73
CA VAL A 35 -6.89 -1.06 2.72
C VAL A 35 -6.33 -0.83 1.32
N VAL A 36 -6.31 0.43 0.88
CA VAL A 36 -5.70 0.87 -0.38
C VAL A 36 -4.70 2.00 -0.09
N CYS A 37 -3.45 1.78 -0.46
CA CYS A 37 -2.39 2.77 -0.39
C CYS A 37 -1.95 3.13 -1.81
N VAL A 38 -1.90 4.43 -2.11
CA VAL A 38 -1.45 4.93 -3.40
C VAL A 38 -0.35 5.94 -3.14
N PHE A 39 0.79 5.76 -3.80
CA PHE A 39 1.79 6.80 -3.98
C PHE A 39 1.84 7.15 -5.46
N LYS A 40 1.64 8.42 -5.78
CA LYS A 40 1.67 8.93 -7.16
C LYS A 40 2.33 10.28 -7.20
N LYS A 41 3.35 10.39 -8.05
CA LYS A 41 4.04 11.65 -8.27
C LYS A 41 4.26 11.88 -9.76
N ARG A 42 3.83 13.04 -10.25
CA ARG A 42 4.09 13.49 -11.61
C ARG A 42 5.37 14.34 -11.64
N ASN A 43 6.16 14.22 -12.71
CA ASN A 43 7.34 15.01 -13.03
C ASN A 43 8.43 14.96 -11.94
N ALA A 44 8.87 13.76 -11.56
CA ALA A 44 9.89 13.61 -10.53
C ALA A 44 10.79 12.39 -10.79
N GLU A 45 12.07 12.54 -10.45
CA GLU A 45 13.03 11.44 -10.38
C GLU A 45 12.47 10.22 -9.63
N ALA A 46 13.02 9.03 -9.90
CA ALA A 46 12.66 7.80 -9.21
C ALA A 46 12.78 7.87 -7.67
N TRP A 47 11.86 7.20 -6.97
CA TRP A 47 11.77 7.14 -5.51
C TRP A 47 11.94 5.71 -5.00
N SER A 48 12.66 5.55 -3.88
CA SER A 48 12.50 4.36 -3.05
C SER A 48 11.38 4.62 -2.05
N VAL A 49 10.30 3.85 -2.10
CA VAL A 49 9.19 3.94 -1.15
C VAL A 49 9.26 2.72 -0.23
N LYS A 50 9.48 2.97 1.06
CA LYS A 50 9.36 1.98 2.13
C LYS A 50 8.03 2.19 2.84
N MET A 51 7.20 1.16 2.90
CA MET A 51 5.89 1.22 3.54
C MET A 51 5.77 0.12 4.59
N THR A 52 5.35 0.51 5.78
CA THR A 52 5.03 -0.37 6.90
C THR A 52 3.58 -0.14 7.29
N LEU A 53 2.72 -1.13 7.06
CA LEU A 53 1.34 -1.14 7.52
C LEU A 53 1.26 -1.96 8.80
N THR A 54 0.58 -1.43 9.81
CA THR A 54 0.44 -2.03 11.14
C THR A 54 -1.02 -2.16 11.54
N ALA A 55 -1.29 -3.04 12.51
CA ALA A 55 -2.63 -3.35 12.99
C ALA A 55 -3.55 -3.96 11.91
N LEU A 56 -2.97 -4.68 10.96
CA LEU A 56 -3.71 -5.52 10.01
C LEU A 56 -4.21 -6.79 10.70
N GLU A 57 -5.25 -7.40 10.15
CA GLU A 57 -5.54 -8.79 10.48
C GLU A 57 -4.34 -9.67 10.07
N PRO A 58 -3.94 -10.66 10.90
CA PRO A 58 -2.83 -11.54 10.55
C PRO A 58 -3.06 -12.24 9.21
N TYR A 59 -2.02 -12.29 8.38
CA TYR A 59 -2.03 -12.96 7.08
C TYR A 59 -2.93 -12.33 6.00
N THR A 60 -3.54 -11.16 6.25
CA THR A 60 -4.19 -10.35 5.21
C THR A 60 -3.25 -10.16 4.03
N ARG A 61 -3.79 -10.36 2.83
CA ARG A 61 -3.01 -10.38 1.59
C ARG A 61 -3.07 -9.05 0.89
N PHE A 62 -1.96 -8.69 0.27
CA PHE A 62 -1.84 -7.48 -0.52
C PHE A 62 -1.21 -7.79 -1.85
N GLU A 63 -1.71 -7.11 -2.87
CA GLU A 63 -1.04 -7.00 -4.16
C GLU A 63 -0.31 -5.66 -4.21
N VAL A 64 0.94 -5.71 -4.64
CA VAL A 64 1.80 -4.54 -4.76
C VAL A 64 2.13 -4.31 -6.23
N ARG A 65 1.70 -3.17 -6.76
CA ARG A 65 1.91 -2.75 -8.13
C ARG A 65 2.79 -1.53 -8.24
N VAL A 66 3.66 -1.52 -9.23
CA VAL A 66 4.29 -0.31 -9.74
C VAL A 66 3.75 -0.08 -11.15
N GLY A 67 3.08 1.05 -11.34
CA GLY A 67 2.25 1.31 -12.52
C GLY A 67 1.18 0.24 -12.70
N ASN A 68 1.15 -0.35 -13.88
CA ASN A 68 0.23 -1.44 -14.22
C ASN A 68 0.83 -2.83 -13.98
N GLN A 69 2.06 -2.93 -13.45
CA GLN A 69 2.76 -4.20 -13.27
C GLN A 69 2.73 -4.65 -11.81
N ILE A 70 2.29 -5.89 -11.60
CA ILE A 70 2.39 -6.57 -10.31
C ILE A 70 3.85 -6.86 -10.03
N GLN A 71 4.37 -6.32 -8.93
CA GLN A 71 5.74 -6.57 -8.49
C GLN A 71 5.80 -7.73 -7.51
N GLU A 72 4.87 -7.77 -6.55
CA GLU A 72 4.85 -8.80 -5.52
C GLU A 72 3.46 -8.98 -4.90
N TYR A 73 3.24 -10.18 -4.35
CA TYR A 73 2.14 -10.44 -3.41
C TYR A 73 2.72 -10.54 -2.00
N LYS A 74 2.19 -9.75 -1.08
CA LYS A 74 2.61 -9.73 0.33
C LYS A 74 1.50 -10.23 1.23
N ARG A 75 1.90 -10.65 2.43
CA ARG A 75 0.98 -10.97 3.51
C ARG A 75 1.44 -10.27 4.78
N ALA A 76 0.49 -9.77 5.56
CA ALA A 76 0.77 -9.37 6.92
C ALA A 76 1.32 -10.56 7.71
N ASN A 77 2.29 -10.32 8.58
CA ASN A 77 2.83 -11.34 9.47
C ASN A 77 1.86 -11.63 10.64
N ARG A 78 2.28 -12.50 11.56
CA ARG A 78 1.50 -12.87 12.75
C ARG A 78 1.14 -11.69 13.66
N ALA A 79 1.93 -10.62 13.63
CA ALA A 79 1.70 -9.42 14.42
C ALA A 79 0.82 -8.38 13.69
N GLY A 80 0.26 -8.71 12.52
CA GLY A 80 -0.53 -7.76 11.74
C GLY A 80 0.32 -6.67 11.10
N ILE A 81 1.58 -6.99 10.75
CA ILE A 81 2.51 -6.05 10.13
C ILE A 81 2.82 -6.50 8.70
N LEU A 82 2.72 -5.58 7.75
CA LEU A 82 3.21 -5.74 6.38
C LEU A 82 4.29 -4.71 6.11
N GLU A 83 5.38 -5.16 5.51
CA GLU A 83 6.47 -4.30 5.05
C GLU A 83 6.74 -4.54 3.56
N THR A 84 6.87 -3.45 2.81
CA THR A 84 7.32 -3.47 1.41
C THR A 84 8.28 -2.31 1.15
N ARG A 85 9.21 -2.53 0.23
CA ARG A 85 10.14 -1.51 -0.25
C ARG A 85 10.32 -1.69 -1.75
N LEU A 86 9.97 -0.67 -2.51
CA LEU A 86 10.06 -0.70 -3.97
C LEU A 86 10.62 0.60 -4.51
N VAL A 87 11.28 0.49 -5.67
CA VAL A 87 11.66 1.66 -6.46
C VAL A 87 10.50 1.98 -7.40
N VAL A 88 9.96 3.18 -7.29
CA VAL A 88 8.94 3.73 -8.17
C VAL A 88 9.63 4.59 -9.23
N PRO A 89 9.59 4.21 -10.51
CA PRO A 89 10.16 4.99 -11.59
C PRO A 89 9.56 6.40 -11.71
N GLU A 90 10.25 7.25 -12.45
CA GLU A 90 9.73 8.58 -12.77
C GLU A 90 8.39 8.48 -13.51
N ASN A 91 7.45 9.36 -13.14
CA ASN A 91 6.09 9.43 -13.68
C ASN A 91 5.22 8.19 -13.44
N ASP A 92 5.65 7.29 -12.56
CA ASP A 92 4.89 6.10 -12.20
C ASP A 92 4.20 6.24 -10.82
N SER A 93 3.50 5.20 -10.42
CA SER A 93 2.81 5.10 -9.14
C SER A 93 3.08 3.77 -8.46
N LEU A 94 3.01 3.76 -7.14
CA LEU A 94 2.93 2.55 -6.34
C LEU A 94 1.51 2.40 -5.84
N MET A 95 0.94 1.22 -6.00
CA MET A 95 -0.35 0.84 -5.41
C MET A 95 -0.14 -0.40 -4.55
N VAL A 96 -0.57 -0.34 -3.29
CA VAL A 96 -0.61 -1.47 -2.36
C VAL A 96 -2.06 -1.61 -1.95
N TYR A 97 -2.73 -2.68 -2.39
CA TYR A 97 -4.14 -2.88 -2.07
C TYR A 97 -4.39 -4.28 -1.53
N GLU A 98 -5.28 -4.33 -0.56
CA GLU A 98 -5.72 -5.57 0.07
C GLU A 98 -6.52 -6.41 -0.92
N ILE A 99 -6.21 -7.71 -0.98
CA ILE A 99 -6.89 -8.69 -1.82
C ILE A 99 -7.52 -9.78 -0.96
N SER A 100 -8.66 -10.29 -1.41
CA SER A 100 -9.34 -11.41 -0.76
C SER A 100 -8.56 -12.71 -1.01
N ASN A 101 -8.83 -13.73 -0.19
CA ASN A 101 -8.30 -15.07 -0.45
C ASN A 101 -8.91 -15.72 -1.71
N GLU A 102 -10.09 -15.25 -2.13
CA GLU A 102 -10.84 -15.71 -3.30
C GLU A 102 -10.37 -15.06 -4.61
N ASP A 103 -9.63 -13.94 -4.53
CA ASP A 103 -9.10 -13.21 -5.70
C ASP A 103 -7.97 -13.99 -6.43
N LYS A 104 -7.79 -15.29 -6.14
CA LYS A 104 -6.85 -16.22 -6.79
C LYS A 104 -7.54 -17.41 -7.48
N THR A 105 -8.72 -17.21 -8.07
CA THR A 105 -9.22 -18.12 -9.11
C THR A 105 -9.08 -17.47 -10.48
N ASN A 106 -7.92 -17.68 -11.10
CA ASN A 106 -7.75 -18.13 -12.49
C ASN A 106 -6.26 -18.29 -12.81
#